data_AF-A0A372Q232-F1
#
_entry.id   AF-A0A372Q232-F1
#
_cell.length_a   1.000
_cell.length_b   1.000
_cell.length_c   1.000
_cell.angle_alpha   90.00
_cell.angle_beta   90.00
_cell.angle_gamma   90.00
#
_symmetry.space_group_name_H-M   'P 1'
#
loop_
_entity.id
_entity.type
_entity.pdbx_description
1 polymer ?
#
loop_
_entity_poly.entity_id
_entity_poly.type
_entity_poly.pdbx_seq_one_letter_code
_entity_poly.pdbx_strand_id
1 'polypeptide(L)'
;MDTDGSQLPNQVADSTPTITINCQDYQAAAAPNSATETLKKFSTNKALINAVNNLFLEMYELYTSHAKMTGSGDIKHLIIHFQFTEARDACCNGTHAEFPDLLFHPHDPRQL
;
A
#
# COMPACT_ATOMS: atom_id res chain seq x y z
N MET A 1 35.86 10.64 -38.20
CA MET A 1 35.36 9.32 -38.61
C MET A 1 35.26 8.50 -37.35
N ASP A 2 34.01 8.37 -36.95
CA ASP A 2 33.49 7.90 -35.69
C ASP A 2 33.55 6.37 -35.55
N THR A 3 33.09 5.93 -34.37
CA THR A 3 32.63 4.57 -34.03
C THR A 3 33.65 3.69 -33.31
N ASP A 4 33.86 4.00 -32.02
CA ASP A 4 34.00 2.98 -30.99
C ASP A 4 32.62 2.32 -30.78
N GLY A 5 32.52 1.06 -31.18
CA GLY A 5 31.30 0.26 -31.15
C GLY A 5 31.64 -1.19 -30.88
N SER A 6 32.39 -1.44 -29.81
CA SER A 6 32.70 -2.78 -29.33
C SER A 6 31.48 -3.36 -28.64
N GLN A 7 30.69 -4.10 -29.40
CA GLN A 7 29.55 -4.89 -28.95
C GLN A 7 30.03 -5.99 -27.98
N LEU A 8 29.71 -5.84 -26.69
CA LEU A 8 29.93 -6.88 -25.68
C LEU A 8 28.90 -8.00 -25.90
N PRO A 9 29.26 -9.30 -25.76
CA PRO A 9 28.41 -10.40 -26.18
C PRO A 9 27.22 -10.56 -25.24
N ASN A 10 26.09 -10.94 -25.85
CA ASN A 10 24.89 -11.50 -25.24
C ASN A 10 25.15 -12.15 -23.87
N GLN A 11 24.84 -11.43 -22.79
CA GLN A 11 24.58 -12.06 -21.50
C GLN A 11 23.28 -12.84 -21.66
N VAL A 12 23.45 -14.14 -21.90
CA VAL A 12 22.41 -15.13 -21.69
C VAL A 12 22.08 -15.03 -20.21
N ALA A 13 21.03 -14.28 -19.88
CA ALA A 13 20.52 -14.18 -18.53
C ALA A 13 20.01 -15.57 -18.17
N ASP A 14 20.83 -16.27 -17.39
CA ASP A 14 20.49 -17.44 -16.62
C ASP A 14 19.10 -17.20 -16.01
N SER A 15 18.09 -17.84 -16.59
CA SER A 15 16.70 -17.67 -16.19
C SER A 15 16.46 -18.47 -14.92
N THR A 16 17.18 -18.11 -13.86
CA THR A 16 16.66 -18.30 -12.52
C THR A 16 15.40 -17.46 -12.44
N PRO A 17 14.25 -18.01 -11.99
CA PRO A 17 13.09 -17.19 -11.71
C PRO A 17 13.46 -16.29 -10.54
N THR A 18 14.04 -15.14 -10.84
CA THR A 18 14.09 -14.03 -9.90
C THR A 18 12.64 -13.68 -9.70
N ILE A 19 12.06 -14.14 -8.60
CA ILE A 19 10.77 -13.67 -8.13
C ILE A 19 11.03 -12.20 -7.79
N THR A 20 10.87 -11.32 -8.79
CA THR A 20 10.77 -9.90 -8.56
C THR A 20 9.44 -9.73 -7.85
N ILE A 21 9.46 -9.85 -6.52
CA ILE A 21 8.31 -9.51 -5.69
C ILE A 21 8.12 -8.01 -5.91
N ASN A 22 7.20 -7.65 -6.81
CA ASN A 22 6.84 -6.26 -6.97
C ASN A 22 6.08 -5.85 -5.71
N CYS A 23 6.70 -4.98 -4.92
CA CYS A 23 6.15 -4.44 -3.68
C CYS A 23 4.85 -3.63 -3.86
N GLN A 24 4.34 -3.51 -5.09
CA GLN A 24 3.07 -2.86 -5.42
C GLN A 24 1.88 -3.82 -5.45
N ASP A 25 2.10 -5.14 -5.41
CA ASP A 25 1.03 -6.15 -5.57
C ASP A 25 0.17 -6.35 -4.32
N TYR A 26 0.70 -6.06 -3.12
CA TYR A 26 -0.05 -6.28 -1.88
C TYR A 26 -0.65 -4.98 -1.37
N GLN A 27 -1.96 -4.83 -1.52
CA GLN A 27 -2.69 -3.64 -1.09
C GLN A 27 -3.79 -4.03 -0.11
N ALA A 28 -4.07 -3.13 0.83
CA ALA A 28 -5.30 -3.14 1.59
C ALA A 28 -6.08 -1.86 1.30
N ALA A 29 -7.40 -1.96 1.28
CA ALA A 29 -8.30 -0.85 1.14
C ALA A 29 -9.21 -0.76 2.37
N ALA A 30 -9.61 0.46 2.72
CA ALA A 30 -10.67 0.71 3.67
C ALA A 30 -11.61 1.79 3.13
N ALA A 31 -12.87 1.74 3.54
CA ALA A 31 -13.88 2.74 3.22
C ALA A 31 -14.03 3.73 4.39
N PRO A 32 -13.26 4.83 4.43
CA PRO A 32 -13.31 5.81 5.52
C PRO A 32 -14.67 6.47 5.66
N ASN A 33 -15.43 6.59 4.58
CA ASN A 33 -16.80 7.13 4.61
C ASN A 33 -17.77 6.26 5.42
N SER A 34 -17.48 4.96 5.58
CA SER A 34 -18.25 4.06 6.44
C SER A 34 -17.81 4.12 7.91
N ALA A 35 -16.62 4.66 8.18
CA ALA A 35 -16.03 4.76 9.51
C ALA A 35 -16.40 6.12 10.16
N THR A 36 -17.62 6.19 10.70
CA THR A 36 -18.18 7.41 11.29
C THR A 36 -17.44 7.90 12.54
N GLU A 37 -16.96 7.00 13.40
CA GLU A 37 -16.17 7.36 14.60
C GLU A 37 -14.77 7.85 14.20
N THR A 38 -14.13 7.16 13.26
CA THR A 38 -12.86 7.57 12.68
C THR A 38 -12.97 8.95 12.03
N LEU A 39 -14.03 9.23 11.26
CA LEU A 39 -14.25 10.54 10.63
C LEU A 39 -14.56 11.66 11.63
N LYS A 40 -15.21 11.36 12.76
CA LYS A 40 -15.37 12.34 13.86
C LYS A 40 -14.02 12.77 14.43
N LYS A 41 -13.08 11.82 14.56
CA LYS A 41 -11.73 12.07 15.07
C LYS A 41 -10.82 12.74 14.03
N PHE A 42 -10.98 12.37 12.76
CA PHE A 42 -10.18 12.89 11.64
C PHE A 42 -11.08 13.52 10.57
N SER A 43 -11.40 14.80 10.75
CA SER A 43 -12.34 15.53 9.88
C SER A 43 -11.81 15.81 8.47
N THR A 44 -10.55 15.49 8.18
CA THR A 44 -9.94 15.67 6.86
C THR A 44 -9.21 14.42 6.40
N ASN A 45 -9.27 14.14 5.09
CA ASN A 45 -8.55 13.04 4.46
C ASN A 45 -7.04 13.06 4.79
N LYS A 46 -6.44 14.26 4.83
CA LYS A 46 -5.02 14.43 5.16
C LYS A 46 -4.72 14.00 6.60
N ALA A 47 -5.55 14.39 7.55
CA ALA A 47 -5.37 14.00 8.95
C ALA A 47 -5.50 12.48 9.12
N LEU A 48 -6.46 11.87 8.43
CA LEU A 48 -6.63 10.41 8.44
C LEU A 48 -5.42 9.68 7.84
N ILE A 49 -4.95 10.10 6.65
CA ILE A 49 -3.77 9.53 6.01
C ILE A 49 -2.55 9.63 6.94
N ASN A 50 -2.34 10.79 7.56
CA ASN A 50 -1.21 10.99 8.46
C ASN A 50 -1.30 10.10 9.71
N ALA A 51 -2.48 9.98 10.32
CA ALA A 51 -2.69 9.12 11.48
C ALA A 51 -2.40 7.65 11.14
N VAL A 52 -2.96 7.16 10.03
CA VAL A 52 -2.72 5.81 9.54
C VAL A 52 -1.24 5.58 9.25
N ASN A 53 -0.57 6.51 8.56
CA ASN A 53 0.87 6.39 8.30
C ASN A 53 1.69 6.36 9.59
N ASN A 54 1.38 7.21 10.56
CA ASN A 54 2.10 7.24 11.84
C ASN A 54 1.90 5.95 12.64
N LEU A 55 0.65 5.46 12.73
CA LEU A 55 0.38 4.19 13.42
C LEU A 55 1.10 3.03 12.74
N PHE A 56 1.09 2.98 11.40
CA PHE A 56 1.69 1.87 10.66
C PHE A 56 3.21 1.91 10.67
N LEU A 57 3.82 3.09 10.71
CA LEU A 57 5.26 3.26 10.96
C LEU A 57 5.66 2.73 12.34
N GLU A 58 4.79 2.86 13.35
CA GLU A 58 5.04 2.33 14.69
C GLU A 58 4.78 0.82 14.79
N MET A 59 3.71 0.33 14.15
CA MET A 59 3.31 -1.08 14.20
C MET A 59 4.14 -2.02 13.32
N TYR A 60 4.63 -1.54 12.17
CA TYR A 60 5.32 -2.37 11.20
C TYR A 60 6.70 -1.78 10.90
N GLU A 61 7.76 -2.44 11.40
CA GLU A 61 9.16 -2.03 11.19
C GLU A 61 9.57 -1.88 9.71
N LEU A 62 8.83 -2.51 8.79
CA LEU A 62 9.05 -2.47 7.33
C LEU A 62 7.98 -1.68 6.58
N TYR A 63 7.29 -0.75 7.25
CA TYR A 63 6.33 0.14 6.58
C TYR A 63 7.06 1.21 5.77
N THR A 64 7.38 0.88 4.53
CA THR A 64 7.96 1.82 3.54
C THR A 64 6.89 2.47 2.67
N SER A 65 5.63 2.22 2.95
CA SER A 65 4.51 2.56 2.10
C SER A 65 3.75 3.76 2.63
N HIS A 66 3.01 4.44 1.77
CA HIS A 66 2.15 5.53 2.16
C HIS A 66 0.70 5.19 1.89
N ALA A 67 -0.14 5.40 2.90
CA ALA A 67 -1.57 5.39 2.74
C ALA A 67 -1.98 6.53 1.79
N LYS A 68 -2.84 6.22 0.82
CA LYS A 68 -3.31 7.15 -0.21
C LYS A 68 -4.82 7.12 -0.28
N MET A 69 -5.44 8.28 -0.33
CA MET A 69 -6.87 8.37 -0.65
C MET A 69 -7.05 8.25 -2.17
N THR A 70 -7.93 7.34 -2.58
CA THR A 70 -8.35 7.12 -3.98
C THR A 70 -9.86 7.28 -4.09
N GLY A 71 -10.37 7.50 -5.30
CA GLY A 71 -11.80 7.74 -5.53
C GLY A 71 -12.25 9.19 -5.27
N SER A 72 -13.53 9.44 -5.51
CA SER A 72 -14.17 10.75 -5.39
C SER A 72 -15.50 10.65 -4.62
N GLY A 73 -15.89 11.74 -3.96
CA GLY A 73 -17.15 11.82 -3.20
C GLY A 73 -17.26 10.75 -2.11
N ASP A 74 -18.35 9.97 -2.17
CA ASP A 74 -18.67 8.88 -1.26
C ASP A 74 -17.92 7.57 -1.57
N ILE A 75 -17.28 7.48 -2.74
CA ILE A 75 -16.54 6.29 -3.21
C ILE A 75 -15.04 6.41 -2.84
N LYS A 76 -14.72 7.18 -1.79
CA LYS A 76 -13.33 7.34 -1.37
C LYS A 76 -12.85 6.10 -0.64
N HIS A 77 -11.72 5.58 -1.08
CA HIS A 77 -11.05 4.44 -0.46
C HIS A 77 -9.65 4.85 -0.01
N LEU A 78 -9.32 4.50 1.23
CA LEU A 78 -7.96 4.59 1.73
C LEU A 78 -7.21 3.33 1.30
N ILE A 79 -6.21 3.48 0.45
CA ILE A 79 -5.37 2.38 -0.02
C ILE A 79 -4.03 2.44 0.70
N ILE A 80 -3.60 1.30 1.25
CA ILE A 80 -2.28 1.12 1.86
C ILE A 80 -1.54 0.05 1.06
N HIS A 81 -0.33 0.35 0.62
CA HIS A 81 0.53 -0.63 -0.03
C HIS A 81 1.39 -1.36 1.03
N PHE A 82 1.75 -2.61 0.79
CA PHE A 82 2.62 -3.39 1.65
C PHE A 82 3.67 -4.09 0.81
N GLN A 83 4.86 -4.23 1.39
CA GLN A 83 5.95 -4.96 0.75
C GLN A 83 5.72 -6.47 0.76
N PHE A 84 5.01 -6.98 1.78
CA PHE A 84 4.79 -8.41 1.99
C PHE A 84 3.30 -8.72 2.26
N THR A 85 2.87 -9.90 1.85
CA THR A 85 1.49 -10.36 2.06
C THR A 85 1.15 -10.51 3.55
N GLU A 86 2.11 -10.91 4.39
CA GLU A 86 1.94 -11.04 5.84
C GLU A 86 1.62 -9.69 6.51
N ALA A 87 2.27 -8.60 6.08
CA ALA A 87 1.99 -7.26 6.61
C ALA A 87 0.59 -6.78 6.20
N ARG A 88 0.19 -7.04 4.94
CA ARG A 88 -1.18 -6.77 4.47
C ARG A 88 -2.21 -7.58 5.25
N ASP A 89 -1.95 -8.87 5.44
CA ASP A 89 -2.86 -9.78 6.17
C ASP A 89 -2.98 -9.38 7.64
N ALA A 90 -1.86 -9.07 8.32
CA ALA A 90 -1.86 -8.52 9.66
C ALA A 90 -2.62 -7.19 9.75
N CYS A 91 -2.55 -6.34 8.73
CA CYS A 91 -3.35 -5.11 8.66
C CYS A 91 -4.85 -5.40 8.52
N CYS A 92 -5.24 -6.36 7.68
CA CYS A 92 -6.65 -6.70 7.44
C CYS A 92 -7.28 -7.47 8.62
N ASN A 93 -6.49 -8.31 9.28
CA ASN A 93 -6.93 -9.15 10.39
C ASN A 93 -6.69 -8.47 11.76
N GLY A 94 -5.96 -7.36 11.78
CA GLY A 94 -5.64 -6.60 12.97
C GLY A 94 -6.76 -5.66 13.39
N THR A 95 -6.85 -5.43 14.70
CA THR A 95 -7.77 -4.44 15.27
C THR A 95 -7.00 -3.14 15.53
N HIS A 96 -7.31 -2.10 14.77
CA HIS A 96 -6.67 -0.80 14.91
C HIS A 96 -7.45 0.06 15.92
N ALA A 97 -7.08 0.01 17.20
CA ALA A 97 -7.79 0.73 18.26
C ALA A 97 -7.90 2.26 18.02
N GLU A 98 -6.98 2.82 17.24
CA GLU A 98 -7.00 4.24 16.87
C GLU A 98 -8.14 4.60 15.88
N PHE A 99 -8.61 3.61 15.12
CA PHE A 99 -9.69 3.68 14.12
C PHE A 99 -10.54 2.39 14.19
N PRO A 100 -11.39 2.25 15.23
CA PRO A 100 -12.07 0.99 15.57
C PRO A 100 -13.11 0.53 14.55
N ASP A 101 -13.62 1.48 13.75
CA ASP A 101 -14.64 1.28 12.73
C ASP A 101 -14.09 1.37 11.29
N LEU A 102 -12.77 1.54 11.14
CA LEU A 102 -12.10 1.51 9.84
C LEU A 102 -11.63 0.09 9.53
N LEU A 103 -12.42 -0.61 8.70
CA LEU A 103 -12.12 -1.99 8.32
C LEU A 103 -11.24 -2.03 7.07
N PHE A 104 -10.10 -2.70 7.18
CA PHE A 104 -9.20 -2.97 6.07
C PHE A 104 -9.52 -4.31 5.43
N HIS A 105 -9.59 -4.35 4.11
CA HIS A 105 -9.76 -5.56 3.32
C HIS A 105 -8.66 -5.66 2.26
N PRO A 106 -8.28 -6.87 1.84
CA PRO A 106 -7.38 -7.05 0.72
C PRO A 106 -7.92 -6.32 -0.51
N HIS A 107 -7.06 -5.56 -1.17
CA HIS A 107 -7.40 -4.80 -2.37
C HIS A 107 -6.65 -5.39 -3.56
N ASP A 108 -7.37 -5.68 -4.64
CA ASP A 108 -6.76 -6.11 -5.90
C ASP A 108 -6.45 -4.87 -6.75
N PRO A 109 -5.18 -4.60 -7.10
CA PRO A 109 -4.79 -3.41 -7.86
C PRO A 109 -5.44 -3.30 -9.25
N ARG A 110 -6.01 -4.39 -9.78
CA ARG A 110 -6.69 -4.40 -11.10
C ARG A 110 -8.15 -3.96 -11.02
N GLN A 111 -8.68 -3.70 -9.82
CA GLN A 111 -10.06 -3.25 -9.63
C GLN A 111 -10.26 -1.72 -9.70
N LEU A 112 -9.22 -0.99 -10.09
CA LEU A 112 -9.21 0.46 -10.24
C LEU A 112 -9.23 0.90 -11.70
#